data_AF-A0A522V4I0-F1
#
_entry.id   AF-A0A522V4I0-F1
#
_cell.length_a   1.000
_cell.length_b   1.000
_cell.length_c   1.000
_cell.angle_alpha   90.00
_cell.angle_beta   90.00
_cell.angle_gamma   90.00
#
_symmetry.space_group_name_H-M   'P 1'
#
loop_
_entity.id
_entity.type
_entity.pdbx_description
1 polymer ?
#
loop_
_entity_poly.entity_id
_entity_poly.type
_entity_poly.pdbx_seq_one_letter_code
_entity_poly.pdbx_strand_id
1 'polypeptide(L)'
;MSLDGFLTFIGIVIAIYAIPSLAQRRSMFMFVSWHLLLIPVLLSVILLMSPKVLSIFGYELLSWSGSLFDLLAFVLPVAALSVGMFQWYRARLDDGDDSKFRNFLMSCLRENVYDEAERILRANKHRLQSVLTPDTLQLIFDRKIVNRLFQSRSWLHLDILADEQLLSRLPDPHAAVNTVIREMLVSDESPLRAAVGGEEHRNYSKEQKTLIEATLQKPKWYHVSNAHYPLVISAMEQLNSGKLDSIYNRNDQNYMAVQGVRSRTKCVIWLAIKTHVSAIRSAIKQNYEKDFYISDLLQLFQVIRDHSVYDSTIWEGEKSNFTCPTPYSYLLYQISQDFHELSHDAVKSATNNGKTDSPNQIVRQIAKCWAFCTCDIARSTKNVSESFKLNLIKEHLQFILLLNSGQRSELGLSGQDRIGGLDTWRDHYADTLKEQFINAGNDAKCVLQKAIGNLDLCEEGIPWLKATFNMSVTHETH
;
A
#
# COMPACT_ATOMS: atom_id res chain seq x y z
N MET A 1 -52.73 30.93 5.08
CA MET A 1 -51.55 30.93 5.97
C MET A 1 -51.31 32.37 6.38
N SER A 2 -51.21 32.71 7.67
CA SER A 2 -50.93 34.09 8.07
C SER A 2 -49.47 34.45 7.78
N LEU A 3 -49.19 35.76 7.59
CA LEU A 3 -47.82 36.28 7.46
C LEU A 3 -46.94 35.81 8.64
N ASP A 4 -47.49 35.79 9.84
CA ASP A 4 -46.82 35.32 11.05
C ASP A 4 -46.44 33.82 10.98
N GLY A 5 -47.33 33.00 10.41
CA GLY A 5 -47.05 31.58 10.16
C GLY A 5 -45.94 31.38 9.12
N PHE A 6 -45.91 32.22 8.08
CA PHE A 6 -44.84 32.20 7.07
C PHE A 6 -43.49 32.64 7.64
N LEU A 7 -43.46 33.71 8.44
CA LEU A 7 -42.26 34.18 9.11
C LEU A 7 -41.71 33.16 10.12
N THR A 8 -42.60 32.48 10.84
CA THR A 8 -42.22 31.38 11.74
C THR A 8 -41.61 30.21 10.96
N PHE A 9 -42.17 29.87 9.80
CA PHE A 9 -41.61 28.86 8.90
C PHE A 9 -40.23 29.25 8.36
N ILE A 10 -40.05 30.50 7.93
CA ILE A 10 -38.71 31.01 7.53
C ILE A 10 -37.73 30.92 8.70
N GLY A 11 -38.16 31.27 9.91
CA GLY A 11 -37.35 31.14 11.12
C GLY A 11 -36.89 29.70 11.36
N ILE A 12 -37.77 28.71 11.17
CA ILE A 12 -37.43 27.29 11.26
C ILE A 12 -36.44 26.89 10.16
N VAL A 13 -36.64 27.35 8.92
CA VAL A 13 -35.70 27.08 7.81
C VAL A 13 -34.31 27.66 8.11
N ILE A 14 -34.23 28.91 8.59
CA ILE A 14 -32.96 29.54 8.98
C ILE A 14 -32.30 28.76 10.12
N ALA A 15 -33.07 28.33 11.12
CA ALA A 15 -32.56 27.50 12.21
C ALA A 15 -32.01 26.17 11.68
N ILE A 16 -32.70 25.51 10.74
CA ILE A 16 -32.23 24.27 10.09
C ILE A 16 -30.93 24.53 9.31
N TYR A 17 -30.77 25.67 8.65
CA TYR A 17 -29.51 26.06 7.97
C TYR A 17 -28.39 26.51 8.92
N ALA A 18 -28.70 26.78 10.20
CA ALA A 18 -27.71 27.13 11.22
C ALA A 18 -27.12 25.90 11.92
N ILE A 19 -27.82 24.75 11.91
CA ILE A 19 -27.36 23.47 12.48
C ILE A 19 -26.10 22.90 11.80
N PRO A 20 -25.94 22.94 10.47
CA PRO A 20 -24.78 22.35 9.82
C PRO A 20 -23.47 23.00 10.25
N SER A 21 -22.43 22.17 10.33
CA SER A 21 -21.07 22.63 10.61
C SER A 21 -20.64 23.70 9.59
N LEU A 22 -19.61 24.48 9.94
CA LEU A 22 -19.12 25.55 9.07
C LEU A 22 -18.67 25.01 7.70
N ALA A 23 -18.05 23.83 7.66
CA ALA A 23 -17.71 23.12 6.44
C ALA A 23 -18.96 22.75 5.62
N GLN A 24 -20.00 22.20 6.24
CA GLN A 24 -21.26 21.88 5.56
C GLN A 24 -21.93 23.14 5.00
N ARG A 25 -21.97 24.24 5.74
CA ARG A 25 -22.51 25.52 5.23
C ARG A 25 -21.73 26.01 4.01
N ARG A 26 -20.40 25.97 4.05
CA ARG A 26 -19.56 26.35 2.89
C ARG A 26 -19.79 25.44 1.69
N SER A 27 -19.95 24.14 1.90
CA SER A 27 -20.28 23.19 0.83
C SER A 27 -21.69 23.44 0.25
N MET A 28 -22.68 23.77 1.07
CA MET A 28 -24.02 24.12 0.63
C MET A 28 -23.99 25.35 -0.28
N PHE A 29 -23.28 26.41 0.12
CA PHE A 29 -23.14 27.62 -0.71
C PHE A 29 -22.35 27.38 -2.01
N MET A 30 -21.53 26.34 -2.07
CA MET A 30 -20.81 25.97 -3.29
C MET A 30 -21.75 25.35 -4.34
N PHE A 31 -22.66 24.47 -3.92
CA PHE A 31 -23.52 23.70 -4.83
C PHE A 31 -24.96 24.23 -4.97
N VAL A 32 -25.47 24.93 -3.96
CA VAL A 32 -26.82 25.47 -3.95
C VAL A 32 -26.73 26.96 -4.18
N SER A 33 -27.22 27.41 -5.34
CA SER A 33 -27.31 28.84 -5.63
C SER A 33 -28.21 29.51 -4.60
N TRP A 34 -27.76 30.62 -4.01
CA TRP A 34 -28.57 31.38 -3.07
C TRP A 34 -29.86 31.90 -3.70
N HIS A 35 -29.89 32.10 -5.02
CA HIS A 35 -31.10 32.47 -5.77
C HIS A 35 -32.20 31.42 -5.67
N LEU A 36 -31.82 30.12 -5.63
CA LEU A 36 -32.76 29.00 -5.50
C LEU A 36 -33.54 29.10 -4.19
N LEU A 37 -32.93 29.65 -3.15
CA LEU A 37 -33.57 29.82 -1.85
C LEU A 37 -34.30 31.17 -1.73
N LEU A 38 -33.71 32.26 -2.25
CA LEU A 38 -34.28 33.60 -2.09
C LEU A 38 -35.51 33.85 -2.98
N ILE A 39 -35.46 33.45 -4.26
CA ILE A 39 -36.55 33.76 -5.21
C ILE A 39 -37.88 33.14 -4.76
N PRO A 40 -37.94 31.85 -4.36
CA PRO A 40 -39.19 31.24 -3.90
C PRO A 40 -39.72 31.90 -2.63
N VAL A 41 -38.84 32.32 -1.72
CA VAL A 41 -39.24 33.05 -0.51
C VAL A 41 -39.86 34.41 -0.86
N LEU A 42 -39.24 35.17 -1.76
CA LEU A 42 -39.78 36.46 -2.23
C LEU A 42 -41.11 36.28 -2.98
N LEU A 43 -41.21 35.28 -3.85
CA LEU A 43 -42.45 34.94 -4.55
C LEU A 43 -43.55 34.55 -3.56
N SER A 44 -43.24 33.78 -2.52
CA SER A 44 -44.21 33.46 -1.47
C SER A 44 -44.71 34.69 -0.72
N VAL A 45 -43.85 35.66 -0.41
CA VAL A 45 -44.29 36.95 0.17
C VAL A 45 -45.23 37.67 -0.77
N ILE A 46 -44.89 37.74 -2.06
CA ILE A 46 -45.74 38.38 -3.08
C ILE A 46 -47.09 37.66 -3.16
N LEU A 47 -47.12 36.33 -3.23
CA LEU A 47 -48.36 35.54 -3.30
C LEU A 47 -49.24 35.73 -2.06
N LEU A 48 -48.66 35.85 -0.86
CA LEU A 48 -49.42 36.12 0.37
C LEU A 48 -49.97 37.54 0.42
N MET A 49 -49.31 38.52 -0.21
CA MET A 49 -49.74 39.91 -0.26
C MET A 49 -50.71 40.20 -1.41
N SER A 50 -50.63 39.46 -2.51
CA SER A 50 -51.43 39.65 -3.73
C SER A 50 -52.95 39.75 -3.48
N PRO A 51 -53.58 38.90 -2.65
CA PRO A 51 -55.02 39.01 -2.38
C PRO A 51 -55.42 40.36 -1.75
N LYS A 52 -54.57 40.90 -0.87
CA LYS A 52 -54.80 42.21 -0.22
C LYS A 52 -54.55 43.37 -1.17
N VAL A 53 -53.58 43.24 -2.08
CA VAL A 53 -53.27 44.27 -3.06
C VAL A 53 -54.35 44.31 -4.14
N LEU A 54 -54.78 43.15 -4.66
CA LEU A 54 -55.80 43.07 -5.70
C LEU A 54 -57.17 43.59 -5.22
N SER A 55 -57.52 43.39 -3.94
CA SER A 55 -58.75 43.94 -3.37
C SER A 55 -58.72 45.47 -3.28
N ILE A 56 -57.55 46.09 -3.05
CA ILE A 56 -57.39 47.56 -3.08
C ILE A 56 -57.68 48.12 -4.47
N PHE A 57 -57.36 47.38 -5.53
CA PHE A 57 -57.63 47.78 -6.92
C PHE A 57 -59.01 47.35 -7.44
N GLY A 58 -59.88 46.82 -6.57
CA GLY A 58 -61.28 46.49 -6.92
C GLY A 58 -61.45 45.20 -7.72
N TYR A 59 -60.45 44.31 -7.77
CA TYR A 59 -60.58 43.00 -8.38
C TYR A 59 -61.20 42.01 -7.39
N GLU A 60 -62.33 41.40 -7.74
CA GLU A 60 -62.91 40.29 -6.98
C GLU A 60 -62.24 38.97 -7.38
N LEU A 61 -61.49 38.42 -6.44
CA LEU A 61 -60.86 37.11 -6.59
C LEU A 61 -61.89 35.99 -6.37
N LEU A 62 -61.83 34.97 -7.21
CA LEU A 62 -62.63 33.75 -7.04
C LEU A 62 -62.34 33.13 -5.65
N SER A 63 -63.37 32.63 -4.97
CA SER A 63 -63.28 32.16 -3.57
C SER A 63 -62.21 31.08 -3.32
N TRP A 64 -61.89 30.26 -4.31
CA TRP A 64 -60.86 29.21 -4.22
C TRP A 64 -59.42 29.73 -4.41
N SER A 65 -59.24 30.91 -5.00
CA SER A 65 -57.92 31.46 -5.32
C SER A 65 -57.12 31.83 -4.07
N GLY A 66 -57.78 32.27 -2.98
CA GLY A 66 -57.11 32.54 -1.70
C GLY A 66 -56.42 31.31 -1.13
N SER A 67 -57.12 30.17 -1.10
CA SER A 67 -56.56 28.88 -0.67
C SER A 67 -55.42 28.41 -1.59
N LEU A 68 -55.51 28.69 -2.89
CA LEU A 68 -54.44 28.39 -3.84
C LEU A 68 -53.19 29.25 -3.59
N PHE A 69 -53.33 30.55 -3.37
CA PHE A 69 -52.22 31.45 -3.05
C PHE A 69 -51.49 31.02 -1.77
N ASP A 70 -52.26 30.66 -0.74
CA ASP A 70 -51.72 30.14 0.53
C ASP A 70 -50.94 28.83 0.34
N LEU A 71 -51.50 27.89 -0.42
CA LEU A 71 -50.85 26.62 -0.71
C LEU A 71 -49.56 26.82 -1.51
N LEU A 72 -49.60 27.64 -2.57
CA LEU A 72 -48.42 27.93 -3.40
C LEU A 72 -47.32 28.65 -2.62
N ALA A 73 -47.68 29.62 -1.77
CA ALA A 73 -46.72 30.32 -0.92
C ALA A 73 -46.01 29.40 0.07
N PHE A 74 -46.66 28.31 0.50
CA PHE A 74 -46.03 27.29 1.33
C PHE A 74 -45.23 26.26 0.52
N VAL A 75 -45.78 25.77 -0.60
CA VAL A 75 -45.15 24.70 -1.39
C VAL A 75 -43.88 25.20 -2.08
N LEU A 76 -43.84 26.45 -2.55
CA LEU A 76 -42.69 26.98 -3.29
C LEU A 76 -41.37 26.92 -2.50
N PRO A 77 -41.27 27.43 -1.25
CA PRO A 77 -40.04 27.34 -0.47
C PRO A 77 -39.69 25.92 -0.03
N VAL A 78 -40.70 25.08 0.27
CA VAL A 78 -40.49 23.67 0.63
C VAL A 78 -39.91 22.88 -0.55
N ALA A 79 -40.47 23.07 -1.75
CA ALA A 79 -39.97 22.46 -2.98
C ALA A 79 -38.56 22.95 -3.29
N ALA A 80 -38.31 24.26 -3.19
CA ALA A 80 -37.00 24.85 -3.41
C ALA A 80 -35.93 24.33 -2.43
N LEU A 81 -36.28 24.20 -1.15
CA LEU A 81 -35.40 23.62 -0.13
C LEU A 81 -35.14 22.14 -0.41
N SER A 82 -36.17 21.39 -0.82
CA SER A 82 -36.03 19.98 -1.19
C SER A 82 -35.09 19.82 -2.39
N VAL A 83 -35.22 20.67 -3.40
CA VAL A 83 -34.32 20.71 -4.57
C VAL A 83 -32.91 21.11 -4.15
N GLY A 84 -32.74 22.12 -3.30
CA GLY A 84 -31.44 22.55 -2.78
C GLY A 84 -30.75 21.45 -1.98
N MET A 85 -31.47 20.76 -1.10
CA MET A 85 -30.96 19.61 -0.34
C MET A 85 -30.57 18.46 -1.27
N PHE A 86 -31.37 18.20 -2.31
CA PHE A 86 -31.05 17.18 -3.31
C PHE A 86 -29.79 17.55 -4.13
N GLN A 87 -29.64 18.81 -4.53
CA GLN A 87 -28.45 19.32 -5.21
C GLN A 87 -27.21 19.21 -4.32
N TRP A 88 -27.31 19.63 -3.05
CA TRP A 88 -26.23 19.50 -2.08
C TRP A 88 -25.87 18.04 -1.79
N TYR A 89 -26.86 17.15 -1.68
CA TYR A 89 -26.64 15.72 -1.49
C TYR A 89 -25.90 15.10 -2.69
N ARG A 90 -26.29 15.47 -3.92
CA ARG A 90 -25.59 15.02 -5.14
C ARG A 90 -24.20 15.65 -5.32
N ALA A 91 -23.97 16.85 -4.78
CA ALA A 91 -22.69 17.58 -4.73
C ALA A 91 -21.82 17.38 -5.97
N ARG A 92 -22.33 17.63 -7.18
CA ARG A 92 -21.57 17.41 -8.41
C ARG A 92 -20.71 18.63 -8.72
N LEU A 93 -19.40 18.43 -8.87
CA LEU A 93 -18.45 19.46 -9.31
C LEU A 93 -18.54 19.66 -10.82
N ASP A 94 -18.67 20.89 -11.28
CA ASP A 94 -18.66 21.27 -12.69
C ASP A 94 -17.43 22.13 -13.04
N ASP A 95 -17.15 22.34 -14.33
CA ASP A 95 -15.88 22.93 -14.83
C ASP A 95 -15.56 24.34 -14.29
N GLY A 96 -16.53 25.03 -13.69
CA GLY A 96 -16.35 26.34 -13.03
C GLY A 96 -16.12 26.28 -11.51
N ASP A 97 -16.15 25.09 -10.90
CA ASP A 97 -16.15 24.95 -9.44
C ASP A 97 -14.76 24.78 -8.81
N ASP A 98 -13.69 24.67 -9.61
CA ASP A 98 -12.32 24.48 -9.10
C ASP A 98 -11.95 25.49 -8.01
N SER A 99 -12.14 26.79 -8.29
CA SER A 99 -11.81 27.86 -7.34
C SER A 99 -12.61 27.79 -6.04
N LYS A 100 -13.91 27.46 -6.13
CA LYS A 100 -14.79 27.30 -4.96
C LYS A 100 -14.37 26.08 -4.15
N PHE A 101 -14.09 24.96 -4.81
CA PHE A 101 -13.67 23.73 -4.17
C PHE A 101 -12.32 23.88 -3.51
N ARG A 102 -11.36 24.55 -4.15
CA ARG A 102 -10.06 24.88 -3.56
C ARG A 102 -10.21 25.74 -2.30
N ASN A 103 -11.02 26.78 -2.33
CA ASN A 103 -11.29 27.62 -1.17
C ASN A 103 -11.98 26.83 -0.04
N PHE A 104 -12.85 25.89 -0.39
CA PHE A 104 -13.46 24.95 0.53
C PHE A 104 -12.42 24.00 1.16
N LEU A 105 -11.51 23.40 0.39
CA LEU A 105 -10.43 22.56 0.94
C LEU A 105 -9.49 23.34 1.87
N MET A 106 -9.12 24.56 1.50
CA MET A 106 -8.32 25.44 2.37
C MET A 106 -9.05 25.80 3.67
N SER A 107 -10.37 25.89 3.61
CA SER A 107 -11.23 26.08 4.79
C SER A 107 -11.21 24.85 5.69
N CYS A 108 -11.39 23.65 5.11
CA CYS A 108 -11.29 22.39 5.81
C CYS A 108 -9.94 22.21 6.51
N LEU A 109 -8.84 22.58 5.83
CA LEU A 109 -7.48 22.56 6.38
C LEU A 109 -7.30 23.52 7.58
N ARG A 110 -7.95 24.68 7.54
CA ARG A 110 -7.89 25.66 8.63
C ARG A 110 -8.71 25.23 9.84
N GLU A 111 -9.87 24.63 9.59
CA GLU A 111 -10.87 24.27 10.60
C GLU A 111 -10.73 22.82 11.11
N ASN A 112 -9.86 22.02 10.49
CA ASN A 112 -9.66 20.59 10.75
C ASN A 112 -10.94 19.73 10.64
N VAL A 113 -11.84 20.06 9.69
CA VAL A 113 -13.09 19.33 9.43
C VAL A 113 -13.09 18.81 8.00
N TYR A 114 -13.19 17.49 7.81
CA TYR A 114 -12.91 16.85 6.52
C TYR A 114 -13.98 15.87 6.02
N ASP A 115 -14.98 15.52 6.84
CA ASP A 115 -16.03 14.55 6.46
C ASP A 115 -16.81 15.01 5.21
N GLU A 116 -17.04 16.32 5.11
CA GLU A 116 -17.70 16.93 3.96
C GLU A 116 -16.81 16.92 2.71
N ALA A 117 -15.49 17.10 2.88
CA ALA A 117 -14.54 16.98 1.77
C ALA A 117 -14.50 15.53 1.26
N GLU A 118 -14.50 14.54 2.15
CA GLU A 118 -14.60 13.12 1.78
C GLU A 118 -15.86 12.84 0.96
N ARG A 119 -17.02 13.32 1.43
CA ARG A 119 -18.31 13.15 0.74
C ARG A 119 -18.27 13.71 -0.69
N ILE A 120 -17.76 14.93 -0.87
CA ILE A 120 -17.65 15.59 -2.17
C ILE A 120 -16.67 14.84 -3.07
N LEU A 121 -15.49 14.48 -2.56
CA LEU A 121 -14.49 13.74 -3.34
C LEU A 121 -15.01 12.38 -3.80
N ARG A 122 -15.70 11.65 -2.91
CA ARG A 122 -16.31 10.34 -3.24
C ARG A 122 -17.39 10.48 -4.31
N ALA A 123 -18.25 11.49 -4.21
CA ALA A 123 -19.31 11.73 -5.18
C ALA A 123 -18.77 12.11 -6.58
N ASN A 124 -17.57 12.67 -6.66
CA ASN A 124 -16.99 13.22 -7.90
C ASN A 124 -15.75 12.48 -8.41
N LYS A 125 -15.38 11.34 -7.83
CA LYS A 125 -14.14 10.61 -8.14
C LYS A 125 -13.78 10.58 -9.64
N HIS A 126 -14.73 10.20 -10.48
CA HIS A 126 -14.52 10.05 -11.94
C HIS A 126 -14.39 11.39 -12.71
N ARG A 127 -14.81 12.50 -12.10
CA ARG A 127 -14.79 13.85 -12.70
C ARG A 127 -13.65 14.72 -12.17
N LEU A 128 -12.97 14.30 -11.09
CA LEU A 128 -11.91 15.10 -10.46
C LEU A 128 -10.86 15.53 -11.49
N GLN A 129 -10.42 14.60 -12.34
CA GLN A 129 -9.44 14.92 -13.37
C GLN A 129 -9.96 15.94 -14.39
N SER A 130 -11.20 15.86 -14.85
CA SER A 130 -11.70 16.77 -15.89
C SER A 130 -11.99 18.16 -15.35
N VAL A 131 -12.42 18.26 -14.09
CA VAL A 131 -12.95 19.50 -13.49
C VAL A 131 -11.88 20.31 -12.75
N LEU A 132 -10.96 19.64 -12.05
CA LEU A 132 -10.02 20.32 -11.15
C LEU A 132 -8.71 20.67 -11.85
N THR A 133 -8.15 21.81 -11.44
CA THR A 133 -6.80 22.22 -11.86
C THR A 133 -5.74 21.34 -11.16
N PRO A 134 -4.54 21.20 -11.75
CA PRO A 134 -3.46 20.43 -11.14
C PRO A 134 -3.13 20.86 -9.70
N ASP A 135 -3.17 22.16 -9.41
CA ASP A 135 -2.92 22.70 -8.07
C ASP A 135 -3.99 22.25 -7.04
N THR A 136 -5.26 22.29 -7.43
CA THR A 136 -6.35 21.83 -6.57
C THR A 136 -6.31 20.32 -6.39
N LEU A 137 -5.95 19.56 -7.43
CA LEU A 137 -5.75 18.12 -7.34
C LEU A 137 -4.63 17.77 -6.35
N GLN A 138 -3.50 18.50 -6.38
CA GLN A 138 -2.41 18.29 -5.43
C GLN A 138 -2.85 18.56 -3.98
N LEU A 139 -3.68 19.58 -3.76
CA LEU A 139 -4.18 19.95 -2.43
C LEU A 139 -4.98 18.82 -1.78
N ILE A 140 -5.67 17.98 -2.55
CA ILE A 140 -6.40 16.81 -2.04
C ILE A 140 -5.45 15.87 -1.28
N PHE A 141 -4.19 15.79 -1.72
CA PHE A 141 -3.16 14.93 -1.12
C PHE A 141 -2.35 15.65 -0.03
N ASP A 142 -2.82 16.78 0.50
CA ASP A 142 -2.21 17.39 1.68
C ASP A 142 -2.21 16.39 2.85
N ARG A 143 -1.07 16.31 3.53
CA ARG A 143 -0.85 15.33 4.60
C ARG A 143 -1.91 15.38 5.70
N LYS A 144 -2.44 16.56 6.04
CA LYS A 144 -3.47 16.69 7.07
C LYS A 144 -4.79 16.08 6.62
N ILE A 145 -5.17 16.27 5.36
CA ILE A 145 -6.38 15.68 4.76
C ILE A 145 -6.23 14.15 4.72
N VAL A 146 -5.11 13.66 4.18
CA VAL A 146 -4.84 12.22 4.06
C VAL A 146 -4.86 11.54 5.44
N ASN A 147 -4.12 12.09 6.41
CA ASN A 147 -4.06 11.54 7.77
C ASN A 147 -5.46 11.48 8.41
N ARG A 148 -6.27 12.55 8.29
CA ARG A 148 -7.61 12.56 8.87
C ARG A 148 -8.52 11.51 8.25
N LEU A 149 -8.53 11.38 6.92
CA LEU A 149 -9.37 10.38 6.27
C LEU A 149 -8.93 8.95 6.61
N PHE A 150 -7.65 8.73 6.86
CA PHE A 150 -7.18 7.42 7.34
C PHE A 150 -7.61 7.14 8.78
N GLN A 151 -7.66 8.15 9.64
CA GLN A 151 -8.24 8.01 10.98
C GLN A 151 -9.74 7.67 10.93
N SER A 152 -10.48 8.16 9.92
CA SER A 152 -11.88 7.78 9.68
C SER A 152 -12.04 6.46 8.91
N ARG A 153 -10.94 5.71 8.68
CA ARG A 153 -10.89 4.43 7.94
C ARG A 153 -11.30 4.56 6.47
N SER A 154 -11.14 5.75 5.89
CA SER A 154 -11.43 6.02 4.48
C SER A 154 -10.17 5.96 3.61
N TRP A 155 -10.14 5.03 2.66
CA TRP A 155 -9.02 4.82 1.74
C TRP A 155 -9.18 5.56 0.41
N LEU A 156 -10.03 6.59 0.40
CA LEU A 156 -10.41 7.33 -0.81
C LEU A 156 -9.20 7.88 -1.59
N HIS A 157 -8.16 8.35 -0.91
CA HIS A 157 -6.96 8.87 -1.58
C HIS A 157 -6.21 7.81 -2.38
N LEU A 158 -6.09 6.58 -1.84
CA LEU A 158 -5.49 5.47 -2.58
C LEU A 158 -6.38 5.09 -3.76
N ASP A 159 -7.70 5.15 -3.59
CA ASP A 159 -8.68 4.87 -4.64
C ASP A 159 -8.70 5.93 -5.75
N ILE A 160 -8.43 7.19 -5.42
CA ILE A 160 -8.20 8.27 -6.39
C ILE A 160 -6.86 8.04 -7.11
N LEU A 161 -5.79 7.72 -6.39
CA LEU A 161 -4.47 7.45 -6.99
C LEU A 161 -4.45 6.20 -7.88
N ALA A 162 -5.37 5.25 -7.69
CA ALA A 162 -5.50 4.07 -8.55
C ALA A 162 -5.81 4.43 -10.02
N ASP A 163 -6.34 5.63 -10.27
CA ASP A 163 -6.52 6.15 -11.62
C ASP A 163 -5.20 6.71 -12.20
N GLU A 164 -4.60 5.95 -13.11
CA GLU A 164 -3.36 6.31 -13.80
C GLU A 164 -3.48 7.61 -14.62
N GLN A 165 -4.68 7.96 -15.11
CA GLN A 165 -4.89 9.20 -15.85
C GLN A 165 -4.82 10.40 -14.91
N LEU A 166 -5.42 10.30 -13.73
CA LEU A 166 -5.33 11.32 -12.70
C LEU A 166 -3.89 11.47 -12.20
N LEU A 167 -3.20 10.35 -11.96
CA LEU A 167 -1.80 10.35 -11.53
C LEU A 167 -0.90 11.14 -12.48
N SER A 168 -1.09 10.99 -13.80
CA SER A 168 -0.29 11.71 -14.80
C SER A 168 -0.61 13.21 -14.93
N ARG A 169 -1.71 13.68 -14.32
CA ARG A 169 -2.10 15.10 -14.28
C ARG A 169 -1.66 15.84 -13.02
N LEU A 170 -1.20 15.12 -12.00
CA LEU A 170 -0.71 15.74 -10.77
C LEU A 170 0.58 16.52 -11.05
N PRO A 171 0.76 17.72 -10.46
CA PRO A 171 2.02 18.45 -10.53
C PRO A 171 3.19 17.64 -9.95
N ASP A 172 2.95 16.96 -8.83
CA ASP A 172 3.92 16.09 -8.17
C ASP A 172 3.25 14.78 -7.73
N PRO A 173 3.15 13.79 -8.64
CA PRO A 173 2.54 12.50 -8.33
C PRO A 173 3.33 11.75 -7.25
N HIS A 174 4.65 11.93 -7.17
CA HIS A 174 5.50 11.25 -6.20
C HIS A 174 5.28 11.79 -4.79
N ALA A 175 5.10 13.10 -4.61
CA ALA A 175 4.73 13.66 -3.30
C ALA A 175 3.36 13.17 -2.82
N ALA A 176 2.38 13.07 -3.72
CA ALA A 176 1.05 12.54 -3.39
C ALA A 176 1.12 11.07 -2.97
N VAL A 177 1.79 10.23 -3.77
CA VAL A 177 2.00 8.80 -3.48
C VAL A 177 2.79 8.62 -2.19
N ASN A 178 3.84 9.42 -1.98
CA ASN A 178 4.64 9.38 -0.76
C ASN A 178 3.81 9.68 0.48
N THR A 179 2.96 10.70 0.43
CA THR A 179 2.08 11.06 1.54
C THR A 179 1.10 9.93 1.85
N VAL A 180 0.41 9.41 0.84
CA VAL A 180 -0.58 8.33 1.01
C VAL A 180 0.07 7.06 1.54
N ILE A 181 1.17 6.59 0.95
CA ILE A 181 1.82 5.34 1.37
C ILE A 181 2.42 5.46 2.78
N ARG A 182 3.07 6.59 3.12
CA ARG A 182 3.62 6.80 4.47
C ARG A 182 2.53 6.76 5.54
N GLU A 183 1.41 7.43 5.30
CA GLU A 183 0.28 7.39 6.24
C GLU A 183 -0.36 5.99 6.30
N MET A 184 -0.33 5.21 5.21
CA MET A 184 -0.79 3.81 5.21
C MET A 184 0.13 2.91 6.03
N LEU A 185 1.44 3.14 6.07
CA LEU A 185 2.36 2.34 6.89
C LEU A 185 2.15 2.55 8.39
N VAL A 186 1.77 3.77 8.78
CA VAL A 186 1.58 4.13 10.19
C VAL A 186 0.16 3.80 10.69
N SER A 187 -0.84 3.87 9.82
CA SER A 187 -2.24 3.66 10.20
C SER A 187 -2.53 2.25 10.71
N ASP A 188 -3.30 2.17 11.81
CA ASP A 188 -3.54 0.90 12.50
C ASP A 188 -4.44 -0.08 11.74
N GLU A 189 -5.36 0.46 10.95
CA GLU A 189 -6.38 -0.26 10.17
C GLU A 189 -6.00 -0.37 8.69
N SER A 190 -4.72 -0.15 8.38
CA SER A 190 -4.23 -0.05 7.00
C SER A 190 -4.50 -1.32 6.18
N PRO A 191 -4.98 -1.18 4.92
CA PRO A 191 -5.19 -2.32 4.04
C PRO A 191 -3.89 -3.05 3.72
N LEU A 192 -2.71 -2.40 3.88
CA LEU A 192 -1.41 -3.06 3.78
C LEU A 192 -1.27 -4.20 4.77
N ARG A 193 -1.74 -4.01 6.00
CA ARG A 193 -1.58 -4.99 7.08
C ARG A 193 -2.36 -6.26 6.78
N ALA A 194 -3.54 -6.12 6.17
CA ALA A 194 -4.36 -7.23 5.74
C ALA A 194 -3.82 -7.88 4.45
N ALA A 195 -3.22 -7.09 3.55
CA ALA A 195 -2.62 -7.61 2.32
C ALA A 195 -1.33 -8.42 2.57
N VAL A 196 -0.56 -8.03 3.60
CA VAL A 196 0.75 -8.58 3.96
C VAL A 196 0.69 -9.57 5.12
N GLY A 197 -0.24 -9.38 6.05
CA GLY A 197 -0.47 -10.33 7.14
C GLY A 197 -1.11 -11.59 6.57
N GLY A 198 -0.54 -12.77 6.85
CA GLY A 198 -1.07 -14.05 6.40
C GLY A 198 -2.49 -14.36 6.93
N GLU A 199 -2.88 -15.63 6.94
CA GLU A 199 -4.24 -16.09 7.32
C GLU A 199 -4.75 -15.62 8.71
N GLU A 200 -3.86 -15.06 9.53
CA GLU A 200 -4.13 -14.55 10.87
C GLU A 200 -4.93 -13.23 10.90
N HIS A 201 -5.02 -12.48 9.79
CA HIS A 201 -5.84 -11.25 9.69
C HIS A 201 -7.01 -11.43 8.73
N ARG A 202 -8.01 -12.23 9.15
CA ARG A 202 -9.20 -12.61 8.38
C ARG A 202 -10.16 -11.48 7.98
N ASN A 203 -9.92 -10.23 8.35
CA ASN A 203 -10.81 -9.10 8.03
C ASN A 203 -10.30 -8.26 6.85
N TYR A 204 -9.77 -8.91 5.82
CA TYR A 204 -9.46 -8.21 4.57
C TYR A 204 -10.73 -8.00 3.76
N SER A 205 -11.31 -6.80 3.86
CA SER A 205 -12.53 -6.51 3.08
C SER A 205 -12.25 -6.62 1.58
N LYS A 206 -13.25 -7.09 0.82
CA LYS A 206 -13.13 -7.23 -0.64
C LYS A 206 -12.75 -5.90 -1.30
N GLU A 207 -13.26 -4.78 -0.80
CA GLU A 207 -12.96 -3.44 -1.30
C GLU A 207 -11.48 -3.06 -1.10
N GLN A 208 -10.94 -3.27 0.11
CA GLN A 208 -9.51 -3.06 0.37
C GLN A 208 -8.63 -3.96 -0.49
N LYS A 209 -9.06 -5.22 -0.71
CA LYS A 209 -8.35 -6.15 -1.57
C LYS A 209 -8.27 -5.67 -3.01
N THR A 210 -9.42 -5.33 -3.58
CA THR A 210 -9.48 -4.77 -4.93
C THR A 210 -8.64 -3.51 -5.06
N LEU A 211 -8.58 -2.68 -4.01
CA LEU A 211 -7.80 -1.46 -4.02
C LEU A 211 -6.28 -1.70 -4.02
N ILE A 212 -5.79 -2.65 -3.21
CA ILE A 212 -4.37 -3.06 -3.21
C ILE A 212 -3.99 -3.72 -4.55
N GLU A 213 -4.87 -4.57 -5.08
CA GLU A 213 -4.73 -5.20 -6.39
C GLU A 213 -4.67 -4.18 -7.54
N ALA A 214 -5.47 -3.11 -7.46
CA ALA A 214 -5.50 -2.03 -8.43
C ALA A 214 -4.30 -1.06 -8.32
N THR A 215 -3.57 -1.08 -7.21
CA THR A 215 -2.45 -0.16 -6.91
C THR A 215 -1.14 -0.91 -6.69
N LEU A 216 -0.80 -1.24 -5.45
CA LEU A 216 0.52 -1.75 -5.05
C LEU A 216 0.86 -3.12 -5.65
N GLN A 217 -0.15 -3.92 -6.01
CA GLN A 217 0.03 -5.19 -6.71
C GLN A 217 -0.16 -5.08 -8.22
N LYS A 218 -0.44 -3.88 -8.76
CA LYS A 218 -0.51 -3.60 -10.19
C LYS A 218 0.86 -3.14 -10.69
N PRO A 219 1.62 -3.96 -11.44
CA PRO A 219 3.02 -3.71 -11.77
C PRO A 219 3.26 -2.35 -12.45
N LYS A 220 2.40 -2.00 -13.43
CA LYS A 220 2.48 -0.73 -14.15
C LYS A 220 2.29 0.48 -13.22
N TRP A 221 1.28 0.44 -12.36
CA TRP A 221 1.00 1.53 -11.42
C TRP A 221 2.13 1.67 -10.40
N TYR A 222 2.60 0.55 -9.83
CA TYR A 222 3.68 0.53 -8.86
C TYR A 222 4.96 1.19 -9.39
N HIS A 223 5.31 0.88 -10.63
CA HIS A 223 6.49 1.46 -11.30
C HIS A 223 6.29 2.93 -11.63
N VAL A 224 5.17 3.32 -12.27
CA VAL A 224 4.92 4.72 -12.68
C VAL A 224 4.81 5.66 -11.48
N SER A 225 4.20 5.21 -10.38
CA SER A 225 4.03 6.00 -9.16
C SER A 225 5.31 6.10 -8.31
N ASN A 226 6.34 5.29 -8.58
CA ASN A 226 7.50 5.06 -7.70
C ASN A 226 7.08 4.69 -6.27
N ALA A 227 6.07 3.82 -6.13
CA ALA A 227 5.54 3.41 -4.83
C ALA A 227 6.56 2.69 -3.92
N HIS A 228 7.67 2.17 -4.47
CA HIS A 228 8.78 1.61 -3.69
C HIS A 228 9.42 2.64 -2.77
N TYR A 229 9.60 3.88 -3.24
CA TYR A 229 10.36 4.91 -2.55
C TYR A 229 9.82 5.22 -1.14
N PRO A 230 8.53 5.55 -0.95
CA PRO A 230 8.00 5.78 0.40
C PRO A 230 8.06 4.55 1.31
N LEU A 231 7.98 3.33 0.77
CA LEU A 231 8.10 2.10 1.56
C LEU A 231 9.53 1.98 2.12
N VAL A 232 10.52 2.07 1.23
CA VAL A 232 11.93 1.87 1.56
C VAL A 232 12.45 2.98 2.45
N ILE A 233 12.17 4.25 2.12
CA ILE A 233 12.63 5.38 2.93
C ILE A 233 12.02 5.32 4.34
N SER A 234 10.74 4.97 4.48
CA SER A 234 10.14 4.83 5.82
C SER A 234 10.78 3.73 6.64
N ALA A 235 11.14 2.61 6.02
CA ALA A 235 11.85 1.52 6.69
C ALA A 235 13.29 1.93 7.06
N MET A 236 14.01 2.60 6.16
CA MET A 236 15.35 3.13 6.39
C MET A 236 15.37 4.17 7.50
N GLU A 237 14.41 5.10 7.53
CA GLU A 237 14.26 6.10 8.61
C GLU A 237 14.08 5.42 9.97
N GLN A 238 13.32 4.33 10.05
CA GLN A 238 13.12 3.57 11.29
C GLN A 238 14.40 2.84 11.73
N LEU A 239 15.08 2.15 10.80
CA LEU A 239 16.33 1.43 11.08
C LEU A 239 17.42 2.40 11.54
N ASN A 240 17.68 3.45 10.76
CA ASN A 240 18.74 4.42 11.02
C ASN A 240 18.45 5.30 12.25
N SER A 241 17.24 5.30 12.78
CA SER A 241 16.94 6.00 14.03
C SER A 241 17.60 5.37 15.26
N GLY A 242 18.06 4.10 15.17
CA GLY A 242 18.64 3.33 16.27
C GLY A 242 17.68 2.97 17.41
N LYS A 243 16.44 3.46 17.37
CA LYS A 243 15.42 3.23 18.42
C LYS A 243 15.07 1.75 18.57
N LEU A 244 15.21 0.98 17.50
CA LEU A 244 14.88 -0.44 17.47
C LEU A 244 16.02 -1.33 17.98
N ASP A 245 17.27 -0.86 17.98
CA ASP A 245 18.44 -1.72 18.18
C ASP A 245 18.43 -2.47 19.51
N SER A 246 18.04 -1.78 20.58
CA SER A 246 17.97 -2.38 21.91
C SER A 246 16.87 -3.45 22.03
N ILE A 247 15.77 -3.30 21.28
CA ILE A 247 14.61 -4.19 21.34
C ILE A 247 14.79 -5.34 20.35
N TYR A 248 15.31 -5.06 19.16
CA TYR A 248 15.37 -5.99 18.03
C TYR A 248 16.60 -6.90 18.06
N ASN A 249 17.56 -6.63 18.93
CA ASN A 249 18.67 -7.54 19.27
C ASN A 249 18.40 -8.40 20.50
N ARG A 250 17.21 -8.32 21.13
CA ARG A 250 16.88 -9.12 22.32
C ARG A 250 15.97 -10.30 21.98
N ASN A 251 16.19 -11.38 22.73
CA ASN A 251 15.21 -12.43 22.97
C ASN A 251 14.19 -11.86 23.98
N ASP A 252 13.02 -11.42 23.50
CA ASP A 252 11.88 -11.06 24.36
C ASP A 252 10.89 -12.24 24.41
N GLN A 253 10.28 -12.49 25.57
CA GLN A 253 9.23 -13.50 25.77
C GLN A 253 8.06 -13.30 24.81
N ASN A 254 7.70 -12.04 24.49
CA ASN A 254 6.64 -11.75 23.51
C ASN A 254 7.04 -12.17 22.09
N TYR A 255 8.31 -11.99 21.73
CA TYR A 255 8.83 -12.47 20.46
C TYR A 255 8.88 -14.00 20.46
N MET A 256 9.37 -14.65 21.52
CA MET A 256 9.42 -16.12 21.57
C MET A 256 8.02 -16.78 21.55
N ALA A 257 7.02 -16.22 22.23
CA ALA A 257 5.70 -16.85 22.39
C ALA A 257 4.85 -16.89 21.11
N VAL A 258 5.01 -15.92 20.21
CA VAL A 258 4.19 -15.79 18.99
C VAL A 258 5.03 -15.47 17.76
N GLN A 259 6.36 -15.63 17.84
CA GLN A 259 7.32 -15.07 16.88
C GLN A 259 7.06 -13.58 16.54
N GLY A 260 6.29 -12.87 17.38
CA GLY A 260 5.82 -11.52 17.16
C GLY A 260 4.77 -11.32 16.06
N VAL A 261 3.91 -12.27 15.67
CA VAL A 261 2.99 -12.05 14.52
C VAL A 261 2.14 -10.77 14.63
N ARG A 262 1.55 -10.48 15.80
CA ARG A 262 0.82 -9.22 16.04
C ARG A 262 1.73 -7.97 16.00
N SER A 263 2.99 -8.12 16.36
CA SER A 263 4.00 -7.05 16.33
C SER A 263 4.47 -6.77 14.89
N ARG A 264 4.55 -7.82 14.05
CA ARG A 264 5.01 -7.75 12.65
C ARG A 264 4.08 -6.93 11.78
N THR A 265 2.76 -7.12 11.88
CA THR A 265 1.82 -6.34 11.07
C THR A 265 1.74 -4.87 11.47
N LYS A 266 2.28 -4.50 12.62
CA LYS A 266 2.46 -3.10 13.03
C LYS A 266 3.87 -2.55 12.73
N CYS A 267 4.79 -3.41 12.31
CA CYS A 267 6.18 -3.03 12.02
C CYS A 267 6.27 -2.42 10.62
N VAL A 268 6.66 -1.14 10.55
CA VAL A 268 6.83 -0.41 9.28
C VAL A 268 7.84 -1.10 8.36
N ILE A 269 8.96 -1.60 8.91
CA ILE A 269 9.99 -2.30 8.14
C ILE A 269 9.42 -3.57 7.49
N TRP A 270 8.66 -4.36 8.26
CA TRP A 270 8.01 -5.58 7.76
C TRP A 270 6.99 -5.27 6.66
N LEU A 271 6.11 -4.30 6.89
CA LEU A 271 5.10 -3.89 5.92
C LEU A 271 5.75 -3.39 4.62
N ALA A 272 6.83 -2.62 4.72
CA ALA A 272 7.58 -2.14 3.56
C ALA A 272 8.17 -3.29 2.74
N ILE A 273 8.92 -4.19 3.38
CA ILE A 273 9.56 -5.35 2.73
C ILE A 273 8.50 -6.20 2.02
N LYS A 274 7.46 -6.63 2.75
CA LYS A 274 6.47 -7.54 2.19
C LYS A 274 5.56 -6.90 1.15
N THR A 275 5.28 -5.59 1.26
CA THR A 275 4.55 -4.87 0.19
C THR A 275 5.40 -4.84 -1.09
N HIS A 276 6.70 -4.58 -0.97
CA HIS A 276 7.61 -4.57 -2.11
C HIS A 276 7.77 -5.97 -2.73
N VAL A 277 7.94 -7.01 -1.91
CA VAL A 277 7.96 -8.41 -2.37
C VAL A 277 6.65 -8.78 -3.06
N SER A 278 5.50 -8.35 -2.54
CA SER A 278 4.20 -8.56 -3.19
C SER A 278 4.12 -7.90 -4.56
N ALA A 279 4.72 -6.72 -4.74
CA ALA A 279 4.75 -6.03 -6.03
C ALA A 279 5.63 -6.78 -7.05
N ILE A 280 6.83 -7.25 -6.63
CA ILE A 280 7.72 -8.07 -7.47
C ILE A 280 7.02 -9.38 -7.87
N ARG A 281 6.38 -10.06 -6.91
CA ARG A 281 5.60 -11.28 -7.16
C ARG A 281 4.50 -11.06 -8.20
N SER A 282 3.78 -9.93 -8.13
CA SER A 282 2.80 -9.56 -9.14
C SER A 282 3.44 -9.32 -10.52
N ALA A 283 4.61 -8.70 -10.58
CA ALA A 283 5.34 -8.49 -11.83
C ALA A 283 5.77 -9.81 -12.48
N ILE A 284 6.26 -10.76 -11.69
CA ILE A 284 6.61 -12.13 -12.14
C ILE A 284 5.39 -12.84 -12.72
N LYS A 285 4.26 -12.81 -12.01
CA LYS A 285 3.01 -13.47 -12.44
C LYS A 285 2.43 -12.87 -13.72
N GLN A 286 2.59 -11.56 -13.91
CA GLN A 286 2.09 -10.83 -15.08
C GLN A 286 3.13 -10.71 -16.20
N ASN A 287 4.32 -11.29 -16.03
CA ASN A 287 5.47 -11.19 -16.94
C ASN A 287 5.78 -9.73 -17.36
N TYR A 288 5.74 -8.79 -16.40
CA TYR A 288 5.98 -7.38 -16.66
C TYR A 288 7.45 -7.04 -16.44
N GLU A 289 8.21 -6.88 -17.53
CA GLU A 289 9.67 -6.72 -17.52
C GLU A 289 10.11 -5.26 -17.35
N LYS A 290 10.18 -4.81 -16.09
CA LYS A 290 10.79 -3.53 -15.68
C LYS A 290 11.69 -3.75 -14.48
N ASP A 291 12.49 -2.75 -14.15
CA ASP A 291 13.19 -2.72 -12.87
C ASP A 291 12.16 -2.44 -11.75
N PHE A 292 11.95 -3.44 -10.90
CA PHE A 292 11.09 -3.33 -9.72
C PHE A 292 11.89 -2.88 -8.49
N TYR A 293 13.10 -2.35 -8.69
CA TYR A 293 13.97 -1.85 -7.63
C TYR A 293 14.30 -2.94 -6.60
N ILE A 294 14.54 -4.17 -7.08
CA ILE A 294 14.82 -5.35 -6.25
C ILE A 294 16.04 -5.11 -5.34
N SER A 295 16.96 -4.25 -5.76
CA SER A 295 18.10 -3.75 -4.97
C SER A 295 17.70 -3.07 -3.67
N ASP A 296 16.47 -2.55 -3.55
CA ASP A 296 16.00 -1.92 -2.31
C ASP A 296 15.86 -2.95 -1.18
N LEU A 297 15.48 -4.19 -1.50
CA LEU A 297 15.48 -5.29 -0.54
C LEU A 297 16.90 -5.63 -0.08
N LEU A 298 17.87 -5.57 -0.99
CA LEU A 298 19.29 -5.74 -0.65
C LEU A 298 19.78 -4.62 0.26
N GLN A 299 19.43 -3.36 -0.01
CA GLN A 299 19.82 -2.25 0.86
C GLN A 299 19.21 -2.39 2.25
N LEU A 300 17.93 -2.72 2.36
CA LEU A 300 17.27 -2.97 3.64
C LEU A 300 17.94 -4.13 4.37
N PHE A 301 18.28 -5.22 3.68
CA PHE A 301 19.00 -6.35 4.24
C PHE A 301 20.34 -5.94 4.85
N GLN A 302 21.15 -5.16 4.12
CA GLN A 302 22.46 -4.70 4.58
C GLN A 302 22.35 -3.84 5.83
N VAL A 303 21.40 -2.89 5.85
CA VAL A 303 21.18 -2.03 7.01
C VAL A 303 20.71 -2.86 8.21
N ILE A 304 19.74 -3.77 8.01
CA ILE A 304 19.29 -4.67 9.09
C ILE A 304 20.45 -5.50 9.64
N ARG A 305 21.32 -6.02 8.77
CA ARG A 305 22.51 -6.77 9.18
C ARG A 305 23.44 -5.90 10.00
N ASP A 306 23.73 -4.68 9.57
CA ASP A 306 24.64 -3.75 10.26
C ASP A 306 24.16 -3.42 11.67
N HIS A 307 22.84 -3.35 11.87
CA HIS A 307 22.21 -3.15 13.19
C HIS A 307 22.04 -4.45 14.01
N SER A 308 22.17 -5.62 13.38
CA SER A 308 22.16 -6.92 14.06
C SER A 308 23.46 -7.14 14.82
N VAL A 309 23.37 -7.60 16.06
CA VAL A 309 24.52 -7.89 16.93
C VAL A 309 24.49 -9.36 17.35
N TYR A 310 25.62 -10.04 17.18
CA TYR A 310 25.81 -11.38 17.72
C TYR A 310 26.10 -11.29 19.21
N ASP A 311 25.28 -12.01 19.98
CA ASP A 311 25.44 -12.25 21.42
C ASP A 311 25.24 -13.75 21.64
N SER A 312 26.28 -14.46 22.07
CA SER A 312 26.22 -15.91 22.24
C SER A 312 25.13 -16.35 23.23
N THR A 313 24.83 -15.53 24.24
CA THR A 313 23.76 -15.85 25.21
C THR A 313 22.37 -15.85 24.58
N ILE A 314 22.20 -15.08 23.50
CA ILE A 314 20.94 -14.94 22.76
C ILE A 314 20.91 -15.92 21.59
N TRP A 315 21.98 -16.02 20.81
CA TRP A 315 22.04 -16.82 19.60
C TRP A 315 22.26 -18.31 19.86
N GLU A 316 22.92 -18.66 20.98
CA GLU A 316 23.28 -20.03 21.36
C GLU A 316 22.68 -20.44 22.71
N GLY A 317 21.85 -19.58 23.31
CA GLY A 317 21.18 -19.87 24.57
C GLY A 317 20.24 -21.07 24.46
N GLU A 318 20.15 -21.88 25.53
CA GLU A 318 19.34 -23.11 25.57
C GLU A 318 17.85 -22.90 25.25
N LYS A 319 17.33 -21.69 25.52
CA LYS A 319 15.91 -21.32 25.28
C LYS A 319 15.72 -20.55 23.98
N SER A 320 16.76 -20.41 23.17
CA SER A 320 16.73 -19.62 21.95
C SER A 320 16.08 -20.39 20.80
N ASN A 321 15.34 -19.67 19.95
CA ASN A 321 15.01 -20.19 18.63
C ASN A 321 16.29 -20.12 17.79
N PHE A 322 16.98 -21.24 17.65
CA PHE A 322 18.25 -21.34 16.91
C PHE A 322 18.16 -20.87 15.46
N THR A 323 16.97 -20.83 14.86
CA THR A 323 16.77 -20.35 13.49
C THR A 323 16.68 -18.83 13.40
N CYS A 324 15.96 -18.19 14.33
CA CYS A 324 15.73 -16.74 14.33
C CYS A 324 15.61 -16.22 15.77
N PRO A 325 16.73 -16.06 16.50
CA PRO A 325 16.72 -15.76 17.93
C PRO A 325 16.25 -14.33 18.26
N THR A 326 16.32 -13.41 17.29
CA THR A 326 15.96 -12.00 17.46
C THR A 326 15.09 -11.47 16.32
N PRO A 327 14.33 -10.38 16.51
CA PRO A 327 13.61 -9.72 15.42
C PRO A 327 14.49 -9.33 14.22
N TYR A 328 15.73 -8.86 14.42
CA TYR A 328 16.63 -8.58 13.28
C TYR A 328 17.04 -9.84 12.54
N SER A 329 17.40 -10.92 13.25
CA SER A 329 17.71 -12.20 12.60
C SER A 329 16.53 -12.74 11.78
N TYR A 330 15.30 -12.54 12.27
CA TYR A 330 14.09 -12.91 11.56
C TYR A 330 13.87 -12.09 10.29
N LEU A 331 14.12 -10.77 10.33
CA LEU A 331 14.02 -9.93 9.13
C LEU A 331 15.05 -10.32 8.07
N LEU A 332 16.30 -10.62 8.47
CA LEU A 332 17.33 -11.13 7.56
C LEU A 332 16.91 -12.45 6.93
N TYR A 333 16.45 -13.39 7.75
CA TYR A 333 15.93 -14.67 7.29
C TYR A 333 14.78 -14.48 6.31
N GLN A 334 13.83 -13.60 6.63
CA GLN A 334 12.65 -13.37 5.82
C GLN A 334 12.94 -12.72 4.48
N ILE A 335 13.88 -11.77 4.40
CA ILE A 335 14.30 -11.22 3.10
C ILE A 335 14.97 -12.30 2.25
N SER A 336 15.84 -13.15 2.83
CA SER A 336 16.45 -14.28 2.12
C SER A 336 15.39 -15.27 1.63
N GLN A 337 14.42 -15.59 2.48
CA GLN A 337 13.30 -16.46 2.14
C GLN A 337 12.38 -15.83 1.08
N ASP A 338 12.18 -14.51 1.11
CA ASP A 338 11.44 -13.80 0.06
C ASP A 338 12.14 -13.93 -1.29
N PHE A 339 13.47 -13.86 -1.35
CA PHE A 339 14.19 -14.15 -2.60
C PHE A 339 14.01 -15.59 -3.05
N HIS A 340 14.11 -16.57 -2.13
CA HIS A 340 13.81 -17.97 -2.43
C HIS A 340 12.40 -18.15 -3.02
N GLU A 341 11.38 -17.60 -2.37
CA GLU A 341 9.98 -17.69 -2.82
C GLU A 341 9.76 -16.99 -4.17
N LEU A 342 10.36 -15.82 -4.37
CA LEU A 342 10.27 -15.10 -5.65
C LEU A 342 10.96 -15.88 -6.78
N SER A 343 12.12 -16.49 -6.51
CA SER A 343 12.81 -17.38 -7.44
C SER A 343 11.95 -18.59 -7.80
N HIS A 344 11.32 -19.20 -6.81
CA HIS A 344 10.38 -20.31 -7.01
C HIS A 344 9.14 -19.90 -7.84
N ASP A 345 8.51 -18.77 -7.50
CA ASP A 345 7.38 -18.22 -8.25
C ASP A 345 7.74 -17.93 -9.71
N ALA A 346 8.97 -17.46 -9.95
CA ALA A 346 9.46 -17.19 -11.30
C ALA A 346 9.66 -18.47 -12.13
N VAL A 347 10.27 -19.50 -11.54
CA VAL A 347 10.41 -20.81 -12.17
C VAL A 347 9.03 -21.37 -12.51
N LYS A 348 8.10 -21.36 -11.54
CA LYS A 348 6.73 -21.84 -11.73
C LYS A 348 5.99 -21.08 -12.82
N SER A 349 6.14 -19.75 -12.87
CA SER A 349 5.53 -18.91 -13.91
C SER A 349 6.09 -19.24 -15.30
N ALA A 350 7.42 -19.40 -15.41
CA ALA A 350 8.11 -19.75 -16.65
C ALA A 350 7.67 -21.14 -17.17
N THR A 351 7.68 -22.15 -16.29
CA THR A 351 7.31 -23.53 -16.65
C THR A 351 5.84 -23.66 -17.03
N ASN A 352 4.92 -23.00 -16.30
CA ASN A 352 3.49 -23.06 -16.60
C ASN A 352 3.14 -22.43 -17.95
N ASN A 353 3.92 -21.45 -18.39
CA ASN A 353 3.75 -20.81 -19.68
C ASN A 353 4.48 -21.54 -20.83
N GLY A 354 5.09 -22.70 -20.56
CA GLY A 354 5.86 -23.47 -21.53
C GLY A 354 7.13 -22.76 -22.01
N LYS A 355 7.57 -21.71 -21.30
CA LYS A 355 8.75 -20.91 -21.62
C LYS A 355 9.82 -21.17 -20.57
N THR A 356 10.70 -22.12 -20.86
CA THR A 356 11.89 -22.38 -20.05
C THR A 356 13.17 -21.90 -20.73
N ASP A 357 13.05 -20.80 -21.48
CA ASP A 357 14.18 -20.04 -21.97
C ASP A 357 14.98 -19.46 -20.79
N SER A 358 16.14 -18.84 -21.09
CA SER A 358 17.02 -18.26 -20.07
C SER A 358 16.28 -17.30 -19.11
N PRO A 359 16.71 -17.18 -17.84
CA PRO A 359 16.12 -16.27 -16.87
C PRO A 359 15.94 -14.84 -17.42
N ASN A 360 14.74 -14.27 -17.25
CA ASN A 360 14.47 -12.88 -17.65
C ASN A 360 15.17 -11.88 -16.73
N GLN A 361 15.09 -10.58 -17.05
CA GLN A 361 15.79 -9.53 -16.31
C GLN A 361 15.44 -9.51 -14.80
N ILE A 362 14.16 -9.65 -14.44
CA ILE A 362 13.71 -9.65 -13.04
C ILE A 362 14.35 -10.81 -12.27
N VAL A 363 14.35 -12.01 -12.85
CA VAL A 363 14.94 -13.19 -12.22
C VAL A 363 16.45 -13.05 -12.05
N ARG A 364 17.14 -12.51 -13.07
CA ARG A 364 18.58 -12.25 -12.97
C ARG A 364 18.90 -11.29 -11.82
N GLN A 365 18.07 -10.27 -11.61
CA GLN A 365 18.25 -9.34 -10.48
C GLN A 365 17.93 -9.98 -9.13
N ILE A 366 16.90 -10.83 -9.05
CA ILE A 366 16.60 -11.62 -7.84
C ILE A 366 17.79 -12.52 -7.49
N ALA A 367 18.29 -13.31 -8.45
CA ALA A 367 19.44 -14.19 -8.28
C ALA A 367 20.68 -13.41 -7.79
N LYS A 368 20.94 -12.25 -8.41
CA LYS A 368 22.05 -11.37 -8.03
C LYS A 368 21.90 -10.83 -6.61
N CYS A 369 20.73 -10.30 -6.25
CA CYS A 369 20.50 -9.75 -4.92
C CYS A 369 20.55 -10.84 -3.84
N TRP A 370 19.98 -12.03 -4.13
CA TRP A 370 20.04 -13.16 -3.21
C TRP A 370 21.47 -13.64 -2.99
N ALA A 371 22.24 -13.82 -4.07
CA ALA A 371 23.65 -14.18 -4.00
C ALA A 371 24.47 -13.16 -3.19
N PHE A 372 24.16 -11.88 -3.36
CA PHE A 372 24.78 -10.82 -2.58
C PHE A 372 24.45 -10.97 -1.10
N CYS A 373 23.17 -11.12 -0.72
CA CYS A 373 22.74 -11.32 0.67
C CYS A 373 23.40 -12.55 1.31
N THR A 374 23.45 -13.67 0.58
CA THR A 374 24.10 -14.91 1.04
C THR A 374 25.59 -14.71 1.29
N CYS A 375 26.30 -14.08 0.35
CA CYS A 375 27.73 -13.79 0.49
C CYS A 375 28.01 -12.79 1.62
N ASP A 376 27.16 -11.77 1.74
CA ASP A 376 27.25 -10.70 2.71
C ASP A 376 27.07 -11.21 4.15
N ILE A 377 26.15 -12.16 4.37
CA ILE A 377 26.02 -12.90 5.63
C ILE A 377 27.23 -13.80 5.89
N ALA A 378 27.75 -14.49 4.86
CA ALA A 378 28.92 -15.34 5.02
C ALA A 378 30.16 -14.55 5.51
N ARG A 379 30.29 -13.28 5.08
CA ARG A 379 31.35 -12.35 5.51
C ARG A 379 31.11 -11.73 6.89
N SER A 380 29.86 -11.74 7.37
CA SER A 380 29.52 -11.13 8.66
C SER A 380 30.17 -11.91 9.79
N THR A 381 31.02 -11.28 10.60
CA THR A 381 31.70 -11.94 11.73
C THR A 381 31.04 -11.64 13.07
N LYS A 382 30.44 -10.46 13.24
CA LYS A 382 29.95 -9.95 14.53
C LYS A 382 28.44 -9.75 14.61
N ASN A 383 27.69 -10.01 13.54
CA ASN A 383 26.28 -9.65 13.47
C ASN A 383 25.34 -10.85 13.60
N VAL A 384 25.80 -12.07 13.25
CA VAL A 384 25.00 -13.30 13.25
C VAL A 384 25.83 -14.53 13.62
N SER A 385 25.19 -15.59 14.13
CA SER A 385 25.86 -16.85 14.49
C SER A 385 26.36 -17.64 13.27
N GLU A 386 27.30 -18.56 13.48
CA GLU A 386 27.77 -19.46 12.41
C GLU A 386 26.65 -20.38 11.90
N SER A 387 25.83 -20.93 12.78
CA SER A 387 24.68 -21.77 12.42
C SER A 387 23.70 -21.05 11.49
N PHE A 388 23.41 -19.78 11.76
CA PHE A 388 22.53 -18.97 10.92
C PHE A 388 23.11 -18.74 9.52
N LYS A 389 24.43 -18.47 9.42
CA LYS A 389 25.13 -18.35 8.12
C LYS A 389 25.01 -19.63 7.32
N LEU A 390 25.31 -20.76 7.95
CA LEU A 390 25.27 -22.07 7.30
C LEU A 390 23.86 -22.38 6.79
N ASN A 391 22.82 -22.12 7.59
CA ASN A 391 21.43 -22.37 7.19
C ASN A 391 21.03 -21.55 5.96
N LEU A 392 21.28 -20.24 5.95
CA LEU A 392 20.94 -19.38 4.80
C LEU A 392 21.69 -19.78 3.52
N ILE A 393 22.97 -20.16 3.64
CA ILE A 393 23.76 -20.61 2.49
C ILE A 393 23.26 -21.96 1.99
N LYS A 394 22.95 -22.90 2.90
CA LYS A 394 22.38 -24.21 2.55
C LYS A 394 21.07 -24.06 1.80
N GLU A 395 20.14 -23.20 2.26
CA GLU A 395 18.87 -22.96 1.58
C GLU A 395 19.05 -22.48 0.13
N HIS A 396 20.01 -21.57 -0.12
CA HIS A 396 20.32 -21.10 -1.46
C HIS A 396 20.92 -22.23 -2.33
N LEU A 397 21.87 -23.01 -1.78
CA LEU A 397 22.46 -24.14 -2.49
C LEU A 397 21.44 -25.26 -2.79
N GLN A 398 20.56 -25.55 -1.84
CA GLN A 398 19.47 -26.50 -2.02
C GLN A 398 18.54 -26.06 -3.15
N PHE A 399 18.14 -24.79 -3.20
CA PHE A 399 17.35 -24.27 -4.31
C PHE A 399 18.06 -24.48 -5.67
N ILE A 400 19.36 -24.18 -5.76
CA ILE A 400 20.15 -24.42 -6.98
C ILE A 400 20.11 -25.90 -7.38
N LEU A 401 20.30 -26.81 -6.43
CA LEU A 401 20.26 -28.25 -6.69
C LEU A 401 18.87 -28.73 -7.10
N LEU A 402 17.81 -28.19 -6.51
CA LEU A 402 16.42 -28.52 -6.83
C LEU A 402 16.04 -28.20 -8.27
N LEU A 403 16.68 -27.20 -8.89
CA LEU A 403 16.46 -26.89 -10.32
C LEU A 403 16.91 -28.03 -11.26
N ASN A 404 17.70 -28.99 -10.76
CA ASN A 404 18.19 -30.13 -11.54
C ASN A 404 17.82 -31.50 -10.94
N SER A 405 17.44 -31.59 -9.66
CA SER A 405 17.33 -32.86 -8.94
C SER A 405 16.14 -33.76 -9.32
N GLY A 406 15.33 -33.41 -10.32
CA GLY A 406 14.13 -34.19 -10.67
C GLY A 406 13.04 -34.23 -9.58
N GLN A 407 13.28 -33.68 -8.39
CA GLN A 407 12.35 -33.53 -7.26
C GLN A 407 11.37 -32.36 -7.51
N ARG A 408 10.61 -32.47 -8.60
CA ARG A 408 9.71 -31.42 -9.11
C ARG A 408 8.50 -31.13 -8.22
N SER A 409 8.15 -32.06 -7.34
CA SER A 409 7.09 -31.88 -6.34
C SER A 409 7.42 -30.76 -5.35
N GLU A 410 8.70 -30.57 -5.01
CA GLU A 410 9.15 -29.51 -4.12
C GLU A 410 9.13 -28.13 -4.80
N LEU A 411 9.21 -28.10 -6.13
CA LEU A 411 8.98 -26.89 -6.95
C LEU A 411 7.48 -26.65 -7.26
N GLY A 412 6.57 -27.48 -6.73
CA GLY A 412 5.14 -27.40 -6.98
C GLY A 412 4.75 -27.55 -8.46
N LEU A 413 5.58 -28.27 -9.24
CA LEU A 413 5.38 -28.53 -10.67
C LEU A 413 4.69 -29.89 -10.88
N SER A 414 3.62 -29.93 -11.68
CA SER A 414 2.91 -31.16 -12.04
C SER A 414 3.38 -31.70 -13.40
N GLY A 415 3.96 -32.93 -13.43
CA GLY A 415 4.26 -33.63 -14.69
C GLY A 415 5.54 -34.50 -14.69
N GLN A 416 5.53 -35.61 -15.44
CA GLN A 416 6.63 -36.59 -15.51
C GLN A 416 7.77 -36.20 -16.47
N ASP A 417 7.58 -35.30 -17.44
CA ASP A 417 8.61 -35.00 -18.45
C ASP A 417 9.64 -33.94 -18.03
N ARG A 418 10.92 -34.16 -18.36
CA ARG A 418 12.02 -33.19 -18.18
C ARG A 418 11.64 -31.88 -18.89
N ILE A 419 11.36 -30.84 -18.11
CA ILE A 419 11.20 -29.50 -18.63
C ILE A 419 12.61 -29.00 -19.00
N GLY A 420 12.94 -29.03 -20.29
CA GLY A 420 14.24 -28.57 -20.78
C GLY A 420 14.48 -27.10 -20.42
N GLY A 421 15.72 -26.71 -20.14
CA GLY A 421 16.09 -25.31 -19.86
C GLY A 421 16.24 -24.93 -18.38
N LEU A 422 15.80 -25.77 -17.44
CA LEU A 422 16.07 -25.54 -16.00
C LEU A 422 17.56 -25.63 -15.64
N ASP A 423 18.36 -26.37 -16.41
CA ASP A 423 19.82 -26.36 -16.29
C ASP A 423 20.39 -24.96 -16.49
N THR A 424 19.89 -24.21 -17.47
CA THR A 424 20.29 -22.81 -17.70
C THR A 424 19.96 -21.92 -16.50
N TRP A 425 18.85 -22.20 -15.81
CA TRP A 425 18.49 -21.48 -14.58
C TRP A 425 19.43 -21.87 -13.43
N ARG A 426 19.66 -23.17 -13.21
CA ARG A 426 20.62 -23.67 -12.22
C ARG A 426 21.98 -23.01 -12.40
N ASP A 427 22.51 -23.08 -13.61
CA ASP A 427 23.84 -22.57 -13.95
C ASP A 427 23.88 -21.05 -13.73
N HIS A 428 22.82 -20.32 -14.12
CA HIS A 428 22.74 -18.89 -13.84
C HIS A 428 22.78 -18.55 -12.35
N TYR A 429 22.00 -19.22 -11.49
CA TYR A 429 22.04 -18.98 -10.04
C TYR A 429 23.40 -19.35 -9.45
N ALA A 430 23.97 -20.48 -9.88
CA ALA A 430 25.26 -20.96 -9.39
C ALA A 430 26.42 -20.05 -9.80
N ASP A 431 26.47 -19.61 -11.05
CA ASP A 431 27.47 -18.68 -11.55
C ASP A 431 27.36 -17.33 -10.83
N THR A 432 26.14 -16.83 -10.65
CA THR A 432 25.90 -15.58 -9.91
C THR A 432 26.38 -15.68 -8.47
N LEU A 433 26.11 -16.80 -7.78
CA LEU A 433 26.61 -17.06 -6.42
C LEU A 433 28.14 -17.16 -6.41
N LYS A 434 28.71 -17.90 -7.35
CA LYS A 434 30.17 -18.07 -7.51
C LYS A 434 30.87 -16.73 -7.69
N GLU A 435 30.37 -15.87 -8.55
CA GLU A 435 30.91 -14.52 -8.76
C GLU A 435 31.01 -13.71 -7.46
N GLN A 436 29.97 -13.78 -6.61
CA GLN A 436 29.99 -13.07 -5.32
C GLN A 436 31.05 -13.65 -4.35
N PHE A 437 31.21 -14.98 -4.33
CA PHE A 437 32.14 -15.66 -3.43
C PHE A 437 33.60 -15.62 -3.90
N ILE A 438 33.88 -15.50 -5.21
CA ILE A 438 35.26 -15.37 -5.73
C ILE A 438 35.99 -14.22 -5.04
N ASN A 439 35.30 -13.09 -4.87
CA ASN A 439 35.83 -11.85 -4.31
C ASN A 439 35.62 -11.70 -2.80
N ALA A 440 35.13 -12.73 -2.10
CA ALA A 440 34.63 -12.62 -0.73
C ALA A 440 35.65 -12.78 0.39
N GLY A 441 36.91 -13.04 0.06
CA GLY A 441 37.93 -13.42 1.03
C GLY A 441 37.81 -14.89 1.47
N ASN A 442 38.76 -15.35 2.28
CA ASN A 442 38.87 -16.76 2.66
C ASN A 442 37.79 -17.18 3.67
N ASP A 443 37.41 -16.30 4.59
CA ASP A 443 36.43 -16.62 5.64
C ASP A 443 35.07 -16.99 5.05
N ALA A 444 34.54 -16.17 4.13
CA ALA A 444 33.28 -16.46 3.45
C ALA A 444 33.36 -17.75 2.62
N LYS A 445 34.51 -18.00 1.94
CA LYS A 445 34.73 -19.25 1.19
C LYS A 445 34.75 -20.47 2.12
N CYS A 446 35.33 -20.37 3.31
CA CYS A 446 35.33 -21.43 4.31
C CYS A 446 33.90 -21.73 4.79
N VAL A 447 33.09 -20.70 5.06
CA VAL A 447 31.67 -20.88 5.43
C VAL A 447 30.90 -21.56 4.30
N LEU A 448 31.13 -21.18 3.03
CA LEU A 448 30.51 -21.84 1.88
C LEU A 448 30.94 -23.32 1.76
N GLN A 449 32.23 -23.62 1.96
CA GLN A 449 32.74 -25.00 1.99
C GLN A 449 32.07 -25.83 3.08
N LYS A 450 31.98 -25.29 4.30
CA LYS A 450 31.26 -25.94 5.40
C LYS A 450 29.79 -26.14 5.07
N ALA A 451 29.12 -25.16 4.44
CA ALA A 451 27.72 -25.29 4.05
C ALA A 451 27.53 -26.43 3.05
N ILE A 452 28.37 -26.52 2.01
CA ILE A 452 28.37 -27.61 1.01
C ILE A 452 28.63 -28.97 1.67
N GLY A 453 29.57 -29.03 2.62
CA GLY A 453 29.89 -30.27 3.35
C GLY A 453 28.76 -30.77 4.25
N ASN A 454 27.82 -29.90 4.63
CA ASN A 454 26.70 -30.23 5.51
C ASN A 454 25.34 -30.22 4.77
N LEU A 455 25.30 -30.39 3.45
CA LEU A 455 24.05 -30.51 2.70
C LEU A 455 23.46 -31.92 2.84
N ASP A 456 22.30 -32.01 3.49
CA ASP A 456 21.61 -33.29 3.74
C ASP A 456 20.78 -33.79 2.54
N LEU A 457 20.46 -32.91 1.60
CA LEU A 457 19.61 -33.18 0.43
C LEU A 457 20.47 -33.12 -0.83
N CYS A 458 20.48 -34.21 -1.61
CA CYS A 458 21.16 -34.38 -2.89
C CYS A 458 22.67 -34.71 -2.83
N GLU A 459 23.04 -35.87 -2.29
CA GLU A 459 24.43 -36.40 -2.36
C GLU A 459 25.00 -36.38 -3.79
N GLU A 460 24.17 -36.64 -4.80
CA GLU A 460 24.55 -36.61 -6.22
C GLU A 460 24.92 -35.21 -6.74
N GLY A 461 24.39 -34.14 -6.12
CA GLY A 461 24.63 -32.74 -6.50
C GLY A 461 25.89 -32.14 -5.87
N ILE A 462 26.40 -32.73 -4.79
CA ILE A 462 27.57 -32.23 -4.05
C ILE A 462 28.84 -32.21 -4.92
N PRO A 463 29.19 -33.26 -5.70
CA PRO A 463 30.34 -33.23 -6.59
C PRO A 463 30.27 -32.09 -7.61
N TRP A 464 29.08 -31.83 -8.16
CA TRP A 464 28.86 -30.73 -9.10
C TRP A 464 29.08 -29.38 -8.43
N LEU A 465 28.53 -29.14 -7.23
CA LEU A 465 28.79 -27.89 -6.49
C LEU A 465 30.28 -27.71 -6.20
N LYS A 466 30.97 -28.75 -5.71
CA LYS A 466 32.42 -28.69 -5.44
C LYS A 466 33.21 -28.30 -6.70
N ALA A 467 32.87 -28.88 -7.85
CA ALA A 467 33.47 -28.53 -9.13
C ALA A 467 33.16 -27.08 -9.54
N THR A 468 31.88 -26.67 -9.47
CA THR A 468 31.44 -25.31 -9.83
C THR A 468 32.15 -24.24 -9.02
N PHE A 469 32.34 -24.45 -7.72
CA PHE A 469 32.99 -23.49 -6.82
C PHE A 469 34.52 -23.68 -6.70
N ASN A 470 35.14 -24.52 -7.54
CA ASN A 470 36.58 -24.82 -7.53
C ASN A 470 37.10 -25.25 -6.14
N MET A 471 36.33 -26.04 -5.41
CA MET A 471 36.71 -26.51 -4.08
C MET A 471 37.47 -27.81 -4.20
N SER A 472 38.69 -27.87 -3.65
CA SER A 472 39.47 -29.10 -3.58
C SER A 472 38.69 -30.16 -2.82
N VAL A 473 38.56 -31.36 -3.40
CA VAL A 473 38.04 -32.54 -2.71
C VAL A 473 39.11 -32.98 -1.71
N THR A 474 39.18 -32.34 -0.55
CA THR A 474 39.91 -32.90 0.58
C THR A 474 39.07 -34.07 1.08
N HIS A 475 39.47 -35.29 0.70
CA HIS A 475 39.05 -36.48 1.42
C HIS A 475 39.56 -36.33 2.85
N GLU A 476 38.70 -35.90 3.78
CA GLU A 476 38.92 -36.17 5.18
C GLU A 476 38.79 -37.68 5.36
N THR A 477 39.92 -38.36 5.31
CA THR A 477 40.07 -39.72 5.83
C THR A 477 39.83 -39.64 7.33
N HIS A 478 38.64 -40.10 7.77
CA HIS A 478 38.34 -40.37 9.17
C HIS A 478 39.25 -41.45 9.75
#